data_AF-A0A958X7Q2-F1
#
_entry.id   AF-A0A958X7Q2-F1
#
_cell.length_a   1.000
_cell.length_b   1.000
_cell.length_c   1.000
_cell.angle_alpha   90.00
_cell.angle_beta   90.00
_cell.angle_gamma   90.00
#
_symmetry.space_group_name_H-M   'P 1'
#
loop_
_entity.id
_entity.type
_entity.pdbx_description
1 polymer ?
#
loop_
_entity_poly.entity_id
_entity_poly.type
_entity_poly.pdbx_seq_one_letter_code
_entity_poly.pdbx_strand_id
1 'polypeptide(L)' 'MKQDYWNVSDEQVIEKTGNKIAFWIETLDAFDAANKKSNDVVVYLQNKHNVPRYWARTLTTLYLKAKNG' A
#
# COMPACT_ATOMS: atom_id res chain seq x y z
N MET A 1 -17.65 13.46 11.60
CA MET A 1 -16.89 12.21 11.39
C MET A 1 -15.67 12.52 10.55
N LYS A 2 -14.45 12.30 11.06
CA LYS A 2 -13.24 12.43 10.24
C LYS A 2 -13.24 11.24 9.29
N GLN A 3 -13.45 11.48 8.00
CA GLN A 3 -13.18 10.46 6.99
C GLN A 3 -11.71 10.06 7.15
N ASP A 4 -11.49 8.80 7.47
CA ASP A 4 -10.17 8.21 7.48
C ASP A 4 -9.56 8.38 6.09
N TYR A 5 -8.47 9.16 5.99
CA TYR A 5 -7.75 9.50 4.74
C TYR A 5 -7.17 8.27 3.99
N TRP A 6 -7.48 7.06 4.46
CA TRP A 6 -7.00 5.76 4.00
C TRP A 6 -8.14 4.84 3.53
N ASN A 7 -9.40 5.30 3.61
CA ASN A 7 -10.54 4.53 3.09
C ASN A 7 -10.63 4.69 1.57
N VAL A 8 -9.65 4.13 0.87
CA VAL A 8 -9.59 4.09 -0.59
C VAL A 8 -10.25 2.83 -1.10
N SER A 9 -11.01 2.94 -2.18
CA SER A 9 -11.66 1.78 -2.79
C SER A 9 -10.70 1.06 -3.75
N ASP A 10 -11.01 -0.20 -4.08
CA ASP A 10 -10.25 -0.95 -5.08
C ASP A 10 -10.21 -0.20 -6.42
N GLU A 11 -11.29 0.47 -6.83
CA GLU A 11 -11.35 1.22 -8.08
C GLU A 11 -10.32 2.36 -8.12
N GLN A 12 -10.19 3.11 -7.03
CA GLN A 12 -9.22 4.21 -6.95
C GLN A 12 -7.78 3.69 -6.96
N VAL A 13 -7.53 2.57 -6.29
CA VAL A 13 -6.20 1.94 -6.25
C VAL A 13 -5.85 1.40 -7.64
N ILE A 14 -6.78 0.74 -8.34
CA ILE A 14 -6.58 0.24 -9.70
C ILE A 14 -6.29 1.40 -10.66
N GLU A 15 -7.05 2.49 -10.60
CA GLU A 15 -6.85 3.65 -11.49
C GLU A 15 -5.43 4.22 -11.37
N LYS A 16 -4.84 4.19 -10.17
CA LYS A 16 -3.57 4.87 -9.88
C LYS A 16 -2.36 3.95 -9.83
N THR A 17 -2.58 2.65 -9.66
CA THR A 17 -1.50 1.66 -9.45
C THR A 17 -1.59 0.47 -10.42
N GLY A 18 -2.70 0.33 -11.14
CA GLY A 18 -2.95 -0.77 -12.09
C GLY A 18 -3.40 -2.08 -11.45
N ASN A 19 -3.41 -2.19 -10.11
CA ASN A 19 -3.78 -3.41 -9.41
C ASN A 19 -4.73 -3.13 -8.23
N LYS A 20 -5.49 -4.14 -7.84
CA LYS A 20 -6.39 -4.11 -6.67
C LYS A 20 -5.62 -4.16 -5.34
N ILE A 21 -6.26 -3.78 -4.23
CA ILE A 21 -5.69 -3.78 -2.88
C ILE A 21 -5.16 -5.17 -2.53
N ALA A 22 -5.93 -6.24 -2.79
CA ALA A 22 -5.52 -7.62 -2.47
C ALA A 22 -4.15 -8.00 -3.09
N PHE A 23 -3.91 -7.61 -4.35
CA PHE A 23 -2.62 -7.85 -5.01
C PHE A 23 -1.47 -7.13 -4.29
N TRP A 24 -1.71 -5.89 -3.84
CA TRP A 24 -0.71 -5.13 -3.11
C TRP A 24 -0.45 -5.70 -1.72
N ILE A 25 -1.49 -6.19 -1.03
CA ILE A 25 -1.32 -6.86 0.25
C ILE A 25 -0.44 -8.10 0.09
N GLU A 26 -0.71 -8.96 -0.90
CA GLU A 26 0.12 -10.14 -1.20
C GLU A 26 1.56 -9.75 -1.57
N THR A 27 1.72 -8.71 -2.39
CA THR A 27 3.05 -8.20 -2.79
C THR A 27 3.85 -7.67 -1.60
N LEU A 28 3.18 -7.01 -0.66
CA LEU A 28 3.78 -6.47 0.56
C LEU A 28 4.09 -7.57 1.57
N ASP A 29 3.24 -8.60 1.67
CA ASP A 29 3.52 -9.80 2.47
C ASP A 29 4.73 -10.57 1.94
N ALA A 30 4.78 -10.80 0.61
CA ALA A 30 5.92 -11.45 -0.03
C ALA A 30 7.22 -10.65 0.09
N PHE A 31 7.12 -9.32 0.22
CA PHE A 31 8.24 -8.44 0.49
C PHE A 31 8.60 -8.37 1.99
N ASP A 32 7.85 -9.02 2.89
CA ASP A 32 8.02 -8.91 4.34
C ASP A 32 7.94 -7.45 4.82
N ALA A 33 6.96 -6.70 4.31
CA ALA A 33 6.79 -5.28 4.60
C ALA A 33 6.47 -5.00 6.08
N ALA A 34 5.99 -6.00 6.83
CA ALA A 34 5.65 -5.87 8.25
C ALA A 34 6.89 -5.66 9.14
N ASN A 35 8.03 -6.23 8.73
CA ASN A 35 9.29 -6.15 9.48
C ASN A 35 10.26 -5.10 8.90
N LYS A 36 9.80 -4.26 7.95
CA LYS A 36 10.62 -3.26 7.28
C LYS A 36 10.20 -1.84 7.66
N LYS A 37 11.12 -0.89 7.52
CA LYS A 37 10.79 0.53 7.70
C LYS A 37 9.81 0.94 6.61
N SER A 38 8.78 1.70 6.97
CA SER A 38 7.76 2.14 6.00
C SER A 38 8.34 2.91 4.81
N ASN A 39 9.45 3.64 5.00
CA ASN A 39 10.15 4.31 3.91
C ASN A 39 10.74 3.32 2.89
N ASP A 40 11.30 2.20 3.36
CA ASP A 40 11.89 1.17 2.49
C ASP A 40 10.79 0.47 1.67
N VAL A 41 9.63 0.25 2.30
CA VAL A 41 8.44 -0.28 1.62
C VAL A 41 7.92 0.69 0.56
N VAL A 42 7.86 1.99 0.87
CA VAL A 42 7.47 3.02 -0.11
C VAL A 42 8.45 3.06 -1.28
N VAL A 43 9.76 3.06 -1.02
CA VAL A 43 10.79 3.04 -2.06
C VAL A 43 10.69 1.78 -2.92
N TYR A 44 10.42 0.62 -2.32
CA TYR A 44 10.17 -0.63 -3.06
C TYR A 44 8.99 -0.49 -4.02
N LEU A 45 7.84 0.02 -3.56
CA LEU A 45 6.66 0.23 -4.40
C LEU A 45 6.92 1.25 -5.52
N GLN A 46 7.65 2.34 -5.22
CA GLN A 46 8.01 3.35 -6.22
C GLN A 46 8.96 2.77 -7.29
N ASN A 47 10.03 2.09 -6.88
CA ASN A 47 11.08 1.69 -7.81
C ASN A 47 10.75 0.39 -8.56
N LYS A 48 10.13 -0.58 -7.88
CA LYS A 48 9.86 -1.91 -8.45
C LYS A 48 8.54 -1.96 -9.21
N HIS A 49 7.56 -1.20 -8.75
CA HIS A 49 6.18 -1.27 -9.23
C HIS A 49 5.66 0.05 -9.81
N ASN A 50 6.52 1.08 -9.87
CA ASN A 50 6.20 2.43 -10.37
C ASN A 50 4.97 3.05 -9.69
N VAL A 51 4.69 2.67 -8.44
CA VAL A 51 3.55 3.18 -7.69
C VAL A 51 3.82 4.63 -7.28
N PRO A 52 2.90 5.58 -7.53
CA PRO A 52 3.10 6.96 -7.10
C PRO A 52 3.28 7.06 -5.58
N ARG A 53 4.15 7.97 -5.11
CA ARG A 53 4.52 8.10 -3.69
C ARG A 53 3.33 8.15 -2.73
N TYR A 54 2.28 8.91 -3.08
CA TYR A 54 1.07 9.00 -2.26
C TYR A 54 0.42 7.62 -2.07
N TRP A 55 0.19 6.90 -3.16
CA TRP A 55 -0.39 5.56 -3.15
C TRP A 55 0.50 4.53 -2.47
N ALA A 56 1.82 4.62 -2.64
CA ALA A 56 2.77 3.76 -1.94
C ALA A 56 2.63 3.90 -0.41
N ARG A 57 2.46 5.12 0.10
CA ARG A 57 2.22 5.37 1.53
C ARG A 57 0.85 4.86 1.97
N THR A 58 -0.18 5.07 1.17
CA THR A 58 -1.54 4.59 1.44
C THR A 58 -1.58 3.06 1.54
N LEU A 59 -0.99 2.35 0.56
CA LEU A 59 -0.90 0.88 0.55
C LEU A 59 -0.08 0.36 1.73
N THR A 60 1.05 0.98 2.05
CA THR A 60 1.87 0.61 3.22
C THR A 60 1.06 0.76 4.52
N THR A 61 0.30 1.84 4.66
CA THR A 61 -0.52 2.09 5.86
C THR A 61 -1.68 1.11 5.96
N LEU A 62 -2.38 0.84 4.85
CA LEU A 62 -3.45 -0.16 4.77
C LEU A 62 -2.94 -1.54 5.18
N TYR A 63 -1.81 -1.96 4.64
CA TYR A 63 -1.17 -3.24 4.96
C TYR A 63 -0.82 -3.36 6.44
N LEU A 64 -0.16 -2.35 7.02
CA LEU A 64 0.22 -2.37 8.44
C LEU A 64 -1.00 -2.37 9.36
N LYS A 65 -2.07 -1.67 9.00
CA LYS A 65 -3.35 -1.73 9.75
C LYS A 65 -3.99 -3.10 9.68
N ALA A 66 -3.97 -3.75 8.52
CA ALA A 66 -4.51 -5.09 8.35
C ALA A 66 -3.73 -6.17 9.13
N LYS A 67 -2.43 -5.96 9.37
CA LYS A 67 -1.58 -6.87 10.17
C LYS A 67 -1.61 -6.61 11.67
N ASN A 68 -1.90 -5.38 12.09
CA ASN A 68 -2.01 -4.99 13.50
C ASN A 68 -3.46 -5.09 14.04
N GLY A 69 -4.40 -5.59 13.23
CA GLY A 69 -5.80 -5.77 13.56
C GLY A 69 -6.14 -7.21 13.93
#